data_AF-A0A7G7WAJ5-F1
#
_entry.id   AF-A0A7G7WAJ5-F1
#
_cell.length_a   1.000
_cell.length_b   1.000
_cell.length_c   1.000
_cell.angle_alpha   90.00
_cell.angle_beta   90.00
_cell.angle_gamma   90.00
#
_symmetry.space_group_name_H-M   'P 1'
#
loop_
_entity.id
_entity.type
_entity.pdbx_description
1 polymer ?
#
loop_
_entity_poly.entity_id
_entity_poly.type
_entity_poly.pdbx_seq_one_letter_code
_entity_poly.pdbx_strand_id
1 'polypeptide(L)'
;MNSTTRQRETNNIIVINSAVVLDQDYSIEGGNGLLTVNAGGSLIEDRAGRRLSFGSQQGNDKLRLVLNGTLQVTSLSFYKADAEINASLRTSCNISVANQSTLEVNGSVTIEGNLIVRQGNPTIEGTGQVNISGCVLTNNNGSLNGLFGPNISVCVQGTANACDTEGLSCSPNIAQFITIDGCRAPLPVELRSFSARNTGGTVQIVWTTATEKNSDSFLVERAGESKEFVPVTSVAAAGSSQTLRSYSAIDRKPLAGNNYYRLKQIDKDGTFAYSPVVNVLLAGIDKQDLNAYGTSSRLNIQVNTPAVCQMLRVMDSMGRVVYTENMPTGTTGVVSREVPLSSTGSGVYIVQAVTNQGTISRKFMLAE
;
A
#
# COMPACT_ATOMS: atom_id res chain seq x y z
N MET A 1 -0.55 28.43 -4.90
CA MET A 1 -0.76 29.90 -4.98
C MET A 1 0.39 30.58 -4.26
N ASN A 2 1.01 31.61 -4.85
CA ASN A 2 2.10 32.35 -4.22
C ASN A 2 1.78 33.85 -4.24
N SER A 3 1.65 34.48 -3.08
CA SER A 3 2.04 35.89 -2.88
C SER A 3 2.10 36.24 -1.40
N THR A 4 3.22 36.83 -1.00
CA THR A 4 3.51 37.42 0.30
C THR A 4 2.83 38.78 0.51
N THR A 5 2.49 39.03 1.78
CA THR A 5 2.29 40.33 2.49
C THR A 5 0.96 41.12 2.39
N ARG A 6 0.26 41.07 3.55
CA ARG A 6 -0.59 42.05 4.26
C ARG A 6 -1.99 42.42 3.74
N GLN A 7 -2.93 42.12 4.65
CA GLN A 7 -4.31 42.58 4.82
C GLN A 7 -5.28 42.26 3.69
N ARG A 8 -6.07 41.21 3.90
CA ARG A 8 -7.52 41.24 3.78
C ARG A 8 -8.09 40.07 4.58
N GLU A 9 -9.10 40.35 5.39
CA GLU A 9 -10.13 39.39 5.76
C GLU A 9 -10.84 38.92 4.48
N THR A 10 -10.18 38.11 3.65
CA THR A 10 -10.87 37.40 2.57
C THR A 10 -11.38 36.11 3.17
N ASN A 11 -12.70 36.00 3.30
CA ASN A 11 -13.34 34.71 3.52
C ASN A 11 -12.92 33.78 2.38
N ASN A 12 -12.04 32.83 2.68
CA ASN A 12 -11.58 31.86 1.68
C ASN A 12 -12.72 30.89 1.38
N ILE A 13 -13.48 31.14 0.31
CA ILE A 13 -14.52 30.22 -0.17
C ILE A 13 -13.94 29.41 -1.33
N ILE A 14 -13.76 28.11 -1.11
CA ILE A 14 -13.17 27.17 -2.07
C ILE A 14 -14.20 26.08 -2.35
N VAL A 15 -14.46 25.81 -3.63
CA VAL A 15 -15.34 24.73 -4.06
C VAL A 15 -14.58 23.81 -5.01
N ILE A 16 -14.49 22.53 -4.65
CA ILE A 16 -13.78 21.48 -5.38
C ILE A 16 -14.81 20.55 -6.01
N ASN A 17 -14.89 20.57 -7.35
CA ASN A 17 -15.82 19.75 -8.14
C ASN A 17 -15.14 18.61 -8.90
N SER A 18 -13.81 18.56 -8.87
CA SER A 18 -12.97 17.56 -9.54
C SER A 18 -11.74 17.26 -8.67
N ALA A 19 -10.86 16.37 -9.12
CA ALA A 19 -9.63 16.07 -8.40
C ALA A 19 -8.72 17.30 -8.30
N VAL A 20 -8.27 17.59 -7.08
CA VAL A 20 -7.32 18.65 -6.72
C VAL A 20 -6.25 18.04 -5.83
N VAL A 21 -5.01 18.44 -6.08
CA VAL A 21 -3.86 18.01 -5.28
C VAL A 21 -3.49 19.09 -4.28
N LEU A 22 -3.31 18.71 -3.01
CA LEU A 22 -2.75 19.57 -1.97
C LEU A 22 -1.22 19.44 -2.01
N ASP A 23 -0.53 20.44 -2.57
CA ASP A 23 0.91 20.47 -2.81
C ASP A 23 1.70 21.23 -1.74
N GLN A 24 1.02 21.80 -0.74
CA GLN A 24 1.58 22.49 0.41
C GLN A 24 0.57 22.53 1.54
N ASP A 25 1.03 22.86 2.75
CA ASP A 25 0.13 23.11 3.87
C ASP A 25 -0.81 24.26 3.51
N TYR A 26 -2.07 24.12 3.91
CA TYR A 26 -3.09 25.11 3.60
C TYR A 26 -3.92 25.43 4.83
N SER A 27 -4.16 26.72 5.05
CA SER A 27 -4.96 27.24 6.15
C SER A 27 -6.18 27.95 5.57
N ILE A 28 -7.36 27.48 5.94
CA ILE A 28 -8.61 28.20 5.73
C ILE A 28 -8.71 29.21 6.86
N GLU A 29 -8.72 30.48 6.51
CA GLU A 29 -8.70 31.62 7.43
C GLU A 29 -9.81 32.62 7.07
N GLY A 30 -10.00 33.61 7.94
CA GLY A 30 -11.02 34.64 7.82
C GLY A 30 -12.27 34.35 8.66
N GLY A 31 -13.17 35.33 8.77
CA GLY A 31 -14.35 35.22 9.64
C GLY A 31 -15.36 34.14 9.19
N ASN A 32 -15.46 33.87 7.88
CA ASN A 32 -16.41 32.91 7.27
C ASN A 32 -15.78 32.08 6.13
N GLY A 33 -14.52 31.69 6.22
CA GLY A 33 -13.91 30.77 5.26
C GLY A 33 -14.66 29.43 5.17
N LEU A 34 -14.79 28.91 3.95
CA LEU A 34 -15.55 27.72 3.61
C LEU A 34 -14.78 26.89 2.59
N LEU A 35 -14.54 25.62 2.90
CA LEU A 35 -14.08 24.64 1.92
C LEU A 35 -15.21 23.65 1.65
N THR A 36 -15.65 23.55 0.40
CA THR A 36 -16.61 22.54 -0.05
C THR A 36 -15.94 21.59 -1.03
N VAL A 37 -15.97 20.29 -0.76
CA VAL A 37 -15.59 19.25 -1.71
C VAL A 37 -16.88 18.53 -2.11
N ASN A 38 -17.35 18.76 -3.33
CA ASN A 38 -18.59 18.17 -3.84
C ASN A 38 -18.38 16.68 -4.17
N ALA A 39 -19.48 15.94 -4.40
CA ALA A 39 -19.43 14.49 -4.61
C ALA A 39 -18.52 14.02 -5.76
N GLY A 40 -18.34 14.83 -6.80
CA GLY A 40 -17.39 14.56 -7.89
C GLY A 40 -15.96 15.06 -7.66
N GLY A 41 -15.73 15.76 -6.55
CA GLY A 41 -14.46 16.37 -6.19
C GLY A 41 -13.62 15.50 -5.27
N SER A 42 -12.30 15.68 -5.35
CA SER A 42 -11.38 15.14 -4.35
C SER A 42 -10.28 16.12 -4.03
N LEU A 43 -9.83 16.14 -2.78
CA LEU A 43 -8.65 16.87 -2.33
C LEU A 43 -7.69 15.87 -1.69
N ILE A 44 -6.58 15.60 -2.37
CA ILE A 44 -5.62 14.56 -1.96
C ILE A 44 -4.22 15.18 -1.91
N GLU A 45 -3.44 14.91 -0.86
CA GLU A 45 -2.06 15.36 -0.77
C GLU A 45 -1.14 14.75 -1.86
N ASP A 46 -0.18 15.53 -2.35
CA ASP A 46 0.83 15.07 -3.32
C ASP A 46 1.81 14.04 -2.73
N ARG A 47 2.11 14.20 -1.44
CA ARG A 47 2.97 13.35 -0.64
C ARG A 47 2.60 13.49 0.83
N ALA A 48 3.01 12.52 1.64
CA ALA A 48 2.83 12.59 3.09
C ALA A 48 3.48 13.85 3.69
N GLY A 49 2.84 14.37 4.73
CA GLY A 49 3.26 15.54 5.49
C GLY A 49 2.40 16.79 5.28
N ARG A 50 1.32 16.75 4.48
CA ARG A 50 0.49 17.95 4.27
C ARG A 50 -0.52 18.14 5.38
N ARG A 51 -0.60 19.39 5.87
CA ARG A 51 -1.59 19.82 6.86
C ARG A 51 -2.63 20.73 6.23
N LEU A 52 -3.90 20.41 6.48
CA LEU A 52 -5.02 21.28 6.17
C LEU A 52 -5.64 21.79 7.47
N SER A 53 -5.63 23.11 7.68
CA SER A 53 -6.03 23.73 8.94
C SER A 53 -7.24 24.65 8.75
N PHE A 54 -8.14 24.65 9.72
CA PHE A 54 -9.25 25.58 9.84
C PHE A 54 -9.11 26.33 11.16
N GLY A 55 -8.94 27.64 11.06
CA GLY A 55 -9.05 28.57 12.19
C GLY A 55 -7.79 28.71 13.03
N SER A 56 -7.91 29.63 13.99
CA SER A 56 -6.85 29.96 14.94
C SER A 56 -7.31 29.75 16.38
N GLN A 57 -6.36 29.60 17.31
CA GLN A 57 -6.71 29.36 18.72
C GLN A 57 -7.36 30.57 19.44
N GLN A 58 -7.41 31.76 18.82
CA GLN A 58 -7.84 33.01 19.47
C GLN A 58 -8.95 33.78 18.72
N GLY A 59 -9.50 33.23 17.62
CA GLY A 59 -10.45 33.93 16.74
C GLY A 59 -11.94 33.81 17.14
N ASN A 60 -12.80 34.52 16.41
CA ASN A 60 -14.27 34.38 16.40
C ASN A 60 -14.77 33.70 15.11
N ASP A 61 -13.92 32.85 14.56
CA ASP A 61 -14.01 32.39 13.19
C ASP A 61 -15.16 31.38 13.06
N LYS A 62 -15.99 31.50 12.02
CA LYS A 62 -17.06 30.55 11.66
C LYS A 62 -16.65 29.74 10.44
N LEU A 63 -15.48 29.11 10.54
CA LEU A 63 -14.91 28.38 9.43
C LEU A 63 -15.61 27.05 9.27
N ARG A 64 -15.80 26.63 8.02
CA ARG A 64 -16.53 25.38 7.75
C ARG A 64 -15.87 24.53 6.67
N LEU A 65 -15.82 23.23 6.91
CA LEU A 65 -15.65 22.20 5.89
C LEU A 65 -17.02 21.61 5.54
N VAL A 66 -17.32 21.44 4.26
CA VAL A 66 -18.44 20.62 3.77
C VAL A 66 -17.87 19.56 2.82
N LEU A 67 -17.83 18.31 3.25
CA LEU A 67 -17.24 17.20 2.52
C LEU A 67 -18.33 16.24 2.03
N ASN A 68 -18.64 16.32 0.73
CA ASN A 68 -19.50 15.40 0.01
C ASN A 68 -18.72 14.47 -0.94
N GLY A 69 -17.43 14.77 -1.19
CA GLY A 69 -16.49 13.96 -1.97
C GLY A 69 -15.38 13.34 -1.12
N THR A 70 -14.18 13.19 -1.68
CA THR A 70 -13.05 12.55 -0.97
C THR A 70 -12.04 13.57 -0.46
N LEU A 71 -11.60 13.44 0.80
CA LEU A 71 -10.49 14.23 1.36
C LEU A 71 -9.45 13.31 2.01
N GLN A 72 -8.21 13.39 1.53
CA GLN A 72 -7.06 12.63 2.04
C GLN A 72 -5.85 13.54 2.26
N VAL A 73 -5.45 13.71 3.51
CA VAL A 73 -4.29 14.55 3.90
C VAL A 73 -3.59 13.93 5.10
N THR A 74 -2.36 14.32 5.41
CA THR A 74 -1.66 13.76 6.56
C THR A 74 -2.28 14.20 7.87
N SER A 75 -2.55 15.50 8.05
CA SER A 75 -3.16 16.00 9.28
C SER A 75 -4.21 17.06 9.01
N LEU A 76 -5.26 17.07 9.84
CA LEU A 76 -6.31 18.08 9.85
C LEU A 76 -6.36 18.78 11.20
N SER A 77 -6.70 20.07 11.21
CA SER A 77 -7.04 20.74 12.46
C SER A 77 -8.24 21.67 12.33
N PHE A 78 -9.13 21.60 13.31
CA PHE A 78 -10.30 22.43 13.47
C PHE A 78 -10.20 23.16 14.81
N TYR A 79 -9.87 24.44 14.75
CA TYR A 79 -9.78 25.32 15.92
C TYR A 79 -10.85 26.39 15.80
N LYS A 80 -11.95 26.19 16.54
CA LYS A 80 -13.19 26.97 16.41
C LYS A 80 -13.72 26.93 14.97
N ALA A 81 -13.81 25.72 14.42
CA ALA A 81 -14.23 25.50 13.05
C ALA A 81 -15.11 24.25 12.98
N ASP A 82 -16.15 24.32 12.16
CA ASP A 82 -17.11 23.23 12.02
C ASP A 82 -16.82 22.39 10.76
N ALA A 83 -17.25 21.15 10.78
CA ALA A 83 -17.19 20.27 9.62
C ALA A 83 -18.49 19.50 9.45
N GLU A 84 -19.00 19.46 8.24
CA GLU A 84 -20.05 18.53 7.81
C GLU A 84 -19.42 17.50 6.89
N ILE A 85 -19.33 16.26 7.34
CA ILE A 85 -18.61 15.17 6.70
C ILE A 85 -19.63 14.13 6.26
N ASN A 86 -20.10 14.26 5.02
CA ASN A 86 -21.10 13.38 4.41
C ASN A 86 -20.49 12.24 3.57
N ALA A 87 -19.17 12.27 3.37
CA ALA A 87 -18.43 11.31 2.57
C ALA A 87 -17.12 10.89 3.27
N SER A 88 -16.18 10.29 2.53
CA SER A 88 -14.98 9.70 3.13
C SER A 88 -13.87 10.72 3.37
N LEU A 89 -13.46 10.82 4.63
CA LEU A 89 -12.32 11.60 5.12
C LEU A 89 -11.26 10.65 5.67
N ARG A 90 -10.02 10.73 5.19
CA ARG A 90 -8.91 9.94 5.74
C ARG A 90 -7.71 10.80 6.07
N THR A 91 -7.14 10.59 7.26
CA THR A 91 -5.85 11.13 7.64
C THR A 91 -4.85 10.04 7.97
N SER A 92 -3.64 10.13 7.41
CA SER A 92 -2.54 9.21 7.74
C SER A 92 -1.92 9.50 9.11
N CYS A 93 -2.07 10.73 9.59
CA CYS A 93 -1.77 11.13 10.96
C CYS A 93 -3.01 11.70 11.67
N ASN A 94 -2.94 12.94 12.15
CA ASN A 94 -3.80 13.38 13.24
C ASN A 94 -4.95 14.24 12.76
N ILE A 95 -6.09 14.15 13.46
CA ILE A 95 -7.10 15.20 13.44
C ILE A 95 -7.05 15.91 14.79
N SER A 96 -6.90 17.23 14.79
CA SER A 96 -6.90 18.05 16.00
C SER A 96 -8.19 18.88 16.08
N VAL A 97 -8.87 18.86 17.22
CA VAL A 97 -10.12 19.58 17.45
C VAL A 97 -10.05 20.41 18.73
N ALA A 98 -10.52 21.66 18.69
CA ALA A 98 -10.50 22.58 19.84
C ALA A 98 -11.61 23.65 19.77
N ASN A 99 -11.79 24.39 20.86
CA ASN A 99 -12.53 25.66 20.90
C ASN A 99 -13.97 25.58 20.33
N GLN A 100 -14.79 24.67 20.85
CA GLN A 100 -16.22 24.50 20.49
C GLN A 100 -16.44 24.14 19.01
N SER A 101 -15.43 23.53 18.37
CA SER A 101 -15.58 22.97 17.02
C SER A 101 -16.57 21.82 17.03
N THR A 102 -17.47 21.79 16.05
CA THR A 102 -18.40 20.68 15.84
C THR A 102 -18.09 19.95 14.53
N LEU A 103 -17.86 18.63 14.62
CA LEU A 103 -17.69 17.76 13.46
C LEU A 103 -18.95 16.88 13.35
N GLU A 104 -19.84 17.24 12.45
CA GLU A 104 -21.00 16.43 12.09
C GLU A 104 -20.58 15.39 11.04
N VAL A 105 -20.51 14.12 11.46
CA VAL A 105 -20.08 12.98 10.66
C VAL A 105 -21.29 12.14 10.28
N ASN A 106 -21.67 12.20 9.00
CA ASN A 106 -22.69 11.36 8.38
C ASN A 106 -22.09 10.31 7.43
N GLY A 107 -20.84 10.51 7.00
CA GLY A 107 -20.04 9.57 6.21
C GLY A 107 -19.08 8.73 7.05
N SER A 108 -17.85 8.56 6.56
CA SER A 108 -16.80 7.80 7.25
C SER A 108 -15.55 8.65 7.46
N VAL A 109 -15.04 8.66 8.70
CA VAL A 109 -13.79 9.32 9.10
C VAL A 109 -12.80 8.25 9.53
N THR A 110 -11.64 8.19 8.89
CA THR A 110 -10.54 7.29 9.25
C THR A 110 -9.31 8.09 9.66
N ILE A 111 -8.88 7.93 10.90
CA ILE A 111 -7.70 8.54 11.48
C ILE A 111 -6.69 7.43 11.76
N GLU A 112 -5.68 7.29 10.91
CA GLU A 112 -4.63 6.28 11.09
C GLU A 112 -3.67 6.66 12.24
N GLY A 113 -3.54 7.96 12.49
CA GLY A 113 -2.86 8.51 13.65
C GLY A 113 -3.81 8.69 14.85
N ASN A 114 -3.71 9.85 15.49
CA ASN A 114 -4.42 10.17 16.72
C ASN A 114 -5.52 11.21 16.52
N LEU A 115 -6.59 11.10 17.30
CA LEU A 115 -7.51 12.22 17.50
C LEU A 115 -6.97 13.08 18.65
N ILE A 116 -6.57 14.30 18.36
CA ILE A 116 -6.05 15.26 19.34
C ILE A 116 -7.19 16.17 19.78
N VAL A 117 -7.62 16.04 21.02
CA VAL A 117 -8.67 16.86 21.62
C VAL A 117 -8.03 17.91 22.53
N ARG A 118 -8.26 19.18 22.20
CA ARG A 118 -7.79 20.32 23.00
C ARG A 118 -8.95 21.00 23.72
N GLN A 119 -8.63 22.03 24.48
CA GLN A 119 -9.57 22.80 25.29
C GLN A 119 -10.79 23.33 24.50
N GLY A 120 -11.86 23.66 25.24
CA GLY A 120 -13.04 24.33 24.69
C GLY A 120 -14.16 23.39 24.24
N ASN A 121 -14.23 22.16 24.75
CA ASN A 121 -15.36 21.23 24.56
C ASN A 121 -15.81 21.07 23.10
N PRO A 122 -14.93 20.57 22.20
CA PRO A 122 -15.35 20.21 20.85
C PRO A 122 -16.30 19.00 20.89
N THR A 123 -17.11 18.87 19.85
CA THR A 123 -18.09 17.79 19.70
C THR A 123 -17.93 17.12 18.33
N ILE A 124 -18.05 15.81 18.29
CA ILE A 124 -18.07 14.96 17.11
C ILE A 124 -19.38 14.18 17.16
N GLU A 125 -20.29 14.46 16.24
CA GLU A 125 -21.65 13.94 16.26
C GLU A 125 -22.09 13.46 14.88
N GLY A 126 -23.36 13.12 14.72
CA GLY A 126 -23.92 12.58 13.48
C GLY A 126 -24.23 11.09 13.59
N THR A 127 -24.38 10.46 12.43
CA THR A 127 -24.85 9.06 12.29
C THR A 127 -23.83 8.14 11.60
N GLY A 128 -22.70 8.71 11.19
CA GLY A 128 -21.62 8.03 10.50
C GLY A 128 -20.66 7.28 11.42
N GLN A 129 -19.48 6.96 10.89
CA GLN A 129 -18.46 6.21 11.60
C GLN A 129 -17.14 6.98 11.73
N VAL A 130 -16.50 6.86 12.89
CA VAL A 130 -15.15 7.39 13.17
C VAL A 130 -14.26 6.24 13.61
N ASN A 131 -13.24 5.93 12.81
CA ASN A 131 -12.24 4.92 13.11
C ASN A 131 -10.91 5.58 13.45
N ILE A 132 -10.37 5.29 14.64
CA ILE A 132 -9.13 5.85 15.16
C ILE A 132 -8.18 4.69 15.45
N SER A 133 -7.14 4.54 14.62
CA SER A 133 -6.13 3.49 14.82
C SER A 133 -5.21 3.81 16.00
N GLY A 134 -4.90 5.08 16.20
CA GLY A 134 -4.16 5.57 17.34
C GLY A 134 -4.99 5.76 18.60
N CYS A 135 -4.57 6.76 19.37
CA CYS A 135 -5.20 7.17 20.61
C CYS A 135 -6.07 8.41 20.44
N VAL A 136 -6.96 8.62 21.41
CA VAL A 136 -7.51 9.96 21.67
C VAL A 136 -6.57 10.65 22.66
N LEU A 137 -5.83 11.64 22.18
CA LEU A 137 -4.85 12.41 22.93
C LEU A 137 -5.49 13.68 23.49
N THR A 138 -5.24 13.99 24.76
CA THR A 138 -5.78 15.19 25.43
C THR A 138 -4.85 15.67 26.53
N ASN A 139 -4.87 16.97 26.81
CA ASN A 139 -4.15 17.57 27.94
C ASN A 139 -4.90 17.38 29.27
N ASN A 140 -6.19 17.06 29.20
CA ASN A 140 -7.04 16.82 30.34
C ASN A 140 -7.25 15.32 30.49
N ASN A 141 -6.66 14.72 31.53
CA ASN A 141 -6.97 13.34 31.95
C ASN A 141 -8.40 13.20 32.53
N GLY A 142 -9.22 14.27 32.48
CA GLY A 142 -10.60 14.33 32.95
C GLY A 142 -11.64 14.02 31.86
N SER A 143 -12.92 14.05 32.24
CA SER A 143 -14.06 13.60 31.44
C SER A 143 -14.21 14.34 30.11
N LEU A 144 -14.10 13.64 28.98
CA LEU A 144 -14.42 14.14 27.62
C LEU A 144 -15.94 14.09 27.37
N ASN A 145 -16.72 14.59 28.33
CA ASN A 145 -18.18 14.51 28.29
C ASN A 145 -18.71 15.28 27.07
N GLY A 146 -19.53 14.61 26.26
CA GLY A 146 -20.11 15.20 25.06
C GLY A 146 -19.15 15.36 23.89
N LEU A 147 -17.95 14.77 23.95
CA LEU A 147 -17.06 14.71 22.79
C LEU A 147 -17.69 13.90 21.66
N PHE A 148 -18.28 12.75 21.96
CA PHE A 148 -18.98 11.93 20.97
C PHE A 148 -20.49 12.02 21.17
N GLY A 149 -21.21 12.31 20.08
CA GLY A 149 -22.67 12.31 20.05
C GLY A 149 -23.26 10.91 20.29
N PRO A 150 -24.55 10.81 20.65
CA PRO A 150 -25.16 9.53 21.03
C PRO A 150 -25.36 8.55 19.88
N ASN A 151 -25.39 9.04 18.63
CA ASN A 151 -25.72 8.25 17.43
C ASN A 151 -24.51 7.93 16.55
N ILE A 152 -23.34 8.49 16.86
CA ILE A 152 -22.13 8.27 16.07
C ILE A 152 -21.45 6.97 16.49
N SER A 153 -21.03 6.18 15.50
CA SER A 153 -20.30 4.93 15.75
C SER A 153 -18.80 5.22 15.82
N VAL A 154 -18.15 4.92 16.94
CA VAL A 154 -16.72 5.27 17.16
C VAL A 154 -15.91 4.04 17.50
N CYS A 155 -14.83 3.79 16.75
CA CYS A 155 -13.83 2.79 17.08
C CYS A 155 -12.50 3.45 17.44
N VAL A 156 -11.92 3.07 18.58
CA VAL A 156 -10.57 3.48 19.00
C VAL A 156 -9.74 2.24 19.27
N GLN A 157 -8.67 2.02 18.48
CA GLN A 157 -7.80 0.85 18.62
C GLN A 157 -6.65 1.07 19.62
N GLY A 158 -6.22 2.31 19.84
CA GLY A 158 -5.21 2.66 20.84
C GLY A 158 -3.80 2.18 20.51
N THR A 159 -3.49 1.91 19.25
CA THR A 159 -2.15 1.42 18.86
C THR A 159 -1.15 2.57 18.75
N ALA A 160 0.09 2.35 19.18
CA ALA A 160 1.15 3.33 19.00
C ALA A 160 1.40 3.56 17.49
N ASN A 161 1.28 4.81 17.04
CA ASN A 161 1.59 5.23 15.68
C ASN A 161 2.80 6.16 15.66
N ALA A 162 3.39 6.37 14.48
CA ALA A 162 4.56 7.23 14.28
C ALA A 162 4.22 8.74 14.20
N CYS A 163 2.99 9.13 14.48
CA CYS A 163 2.53 10.50 14.33
C CYS A 163 2.84 11.32 15.59
N ASP A 164 3.09 12.61 15.42
CA ASP A 164 3.38 13.52 16.52
C ASP A 164 2.23 13.50 17.54
N THR A 165 2.57 13.37 18.82
CA THR A 165 1.60 13.39 19.92
C THR A 165 1.38 14.81 20.46
N GLU A 166 2.14 15.79 19.97
CA GLU A 166 2.15 17.18 20.44
C GLU A 166 2.37 17.28 21.97
N GLY A 167 3.10 16.32 22.54
CA GLY A 167 3.36 16.22 23.98
C GLY A 167 2.16 15.78 24.83
N LEU A 168 1.10 15.25 24.21
CA LEU A 168 -0.11 14.81 24.87
C LEU A 168 -0.11 13.30 25.15
N SER A 169 -0.90 12.90 26.15
CA SER A 169 -1.05 11.51 26.56
C SER A 169 -2.36 10.91 26.05
N CYS A 170 -2.35 9.60 25.81
CA CYS A 170 -3.54 8.83 25.48
C CYS A 170 -4.52 8.84 26.66
N SER A 171 -5.79 9.18 26.41
CA SER A 171 -6.83 9.16 27.43
C SER A 171 -7.18 7.72 27.81
N PRO A 172 -6.98 7.30 29.07
CA PRO A 172 -7.27 5.93 29.49
C PRO A 172 -8.78 5.64 29.59
N ASN A 173 -9.61 6.69 29.67
CA ASN A 173 -11.05 6.57 29.93
C ASN A 173 -11.91 6.75 28.67
N ILE A 174 -11.31 6.79 27.47
CA ILE A 174 -12.03 7.15 26.24
C ILE A 174 -13.24 6.24 25.97
N ALA A 175 -13.11 4.94 26.24
CA ALA A 175 -14.17 3.96 26.03
C ALA A 175 -15.45 4.27 26.83
N GLN A 176 -15.33 4.95 27.99
CA GLN A 176 -16.48 5.34 28.81
C GLN A 176 -17.31 6.45 28.17
N PHE A 177 -16.74 7.18 27.20
CA PHE A 177 -17.39 8.30 26.52
C PHE A 177 -17.92 7.94 25.13
N ILE A 178 -17.79 6.68 24.73
CA ILE A 178 -18.32 6.17 23.47
C ILE A 178 -19.67 5.50 23.76
N THR A 179 -20.75 6.11 23.24
CA THR A 179 -22.10 5.54 23.41
C THR A 179 -22.33 4.33 22.51
N ILE A 180 -21.81 4.39 21.27
CA ILE A 180 -21.91 3.30 20.29
C ILE A 180 -20.49 2.90 19.89
N ASP A 181 -20.01 1.78 20.44
CA ASP A 181 -18.72 1.22 20.04
C ASP A 181 -18.81 0.69 18.61
N GLY A 182 -18.12 1.42 17.74
CA GLY A 182 -17.95 1.15 16.32
C GLY A 182 -16.81 0.20 16.00
N CYS A 183 -16.08 -0.32 17.00
CA CYS A 183 -15.07 -1.38 16.81
C CYS A 183 -15.71 -2.74 16.49
N ARG A 184 -16.70 -2.72 15.61
CA ARG A 184 -16.85 -3.77 14.63
C ARG A 184 -15.75 -3.49 13.64
N ALA A 185 -14.76 -4.39 13.53
CA ALA A 185 -13.91 -4.40 12.34
C ALA A 185 -14.84 -4.12 11.15
N PRO A 186 -14.57 -3.12 10.28
CA PRO A 186 -15.39 -2.93 9.08
C PRO A 186 -15.53 -4.34 8.55
N LEU A 187 -16.75 -4.90 8.48
CA LEU A 187 -16.88 -6.27 7.99
C LEU A 187 -16.43 -6.13 6.55
N PRO A 188 -15.14 -6.43 6.26
CA PRO A 188 -14.63 -6.20 4.95
C PRO A 188 -15.37 -7.22 4.11
N VAL A 189 -15.12 -7.23 2.81
CA VAL A 189 -15.21 -8.50 2.11
C VAL A 189 -14.65 -9.62 3.01
N GLU A 190 -15.51 -10.55 3.43
CA GLU A 190 -15.10 -11.62 4.33
C GLU A 190 -14.34 -12.62 3.46
N LEU A 191 -13.04 -12.38 3.34
CA LEU A 191 -12.16 -13.17 2.50
C LEU A 191 -12.05 -14.58 3.08
N ARG A 192 -12.70 -15.53 2.42
CA ARG A 192 -12.70 -16.94 2.84
C ARG A 192 -11.41 -17.64 2.44
N SER A 193 -10.89 -17.33 1.26
CA SER A 193 -9.61 -17.87 0.82
C SER A 193 -8.90 -16.91 -0.12
N PHE A 194 -7.58 -16.94 -0.07
CA PHE A 194 -6.70 -16.24 -1.01
C PHE A 194 -5.45 -17.08 -1.21
N SER A 195 -5.14 -17.36 -2.48
CA SER A 195 -3.95 -18.15 -2.83
C SER A 195 -3.39 -17.69 -4.16
N ALA A 196 -2.09 -17.93 -4.31
CA ALA A 196 -1.37 -17.68 -5.54
C ALA A 196 -0.47 -18.89 -5.85
N ARG A 197 -0.33 -19.22 -7.12
CA ARG A 197 0.52 -20.35 -7.57
C ARG A 197 1.22 -20.04 -8.88
N ASN A 198 2.44 -20.52 -9.02
CA ASN A 198 3.19 -20.44 -10.26
C ASN A 198 2.59 -21.40 -11.30
N THR A 199 2.32 -20.88 -12.50
CA THR A 199 1.85 -21.62 -13.67
C THR A 199 2.72 -21.26 -14.88
N GLY A 200 3.85 -21.95 -15.02
CA GLY A 200 4.71 -21.82 -16.21
C GLY A 200 5.34 -20.44 -16.40
N GLY A 201 5.80 -19.80 -15.31
CA GLY A 201 6.44 -18.47 -15.37
C GLY A 201 5.46 -17.30 -15.24
N THR A 202 4.17 -17.59 -15.06
CA THR A 202 3.14 -16.63 -14.63
C THR A 202 2.66 -17.02 -13.24
N VAL A 203 2.00 -16.10 -12.52
CA VAL A 203 1.35 -16.42 -11.25
C VAL A 203 -0.15 -16.30 -11.41
N GLN A 204 -0.85 -17.40 -11.14
CA GLN A 204 -2.30 -17.42 -11.03
C GLN A 204 -2.69 -17.09 -9.59
N ILE A 205 -3.51 -16.06 -9.41
CA ILE A 205 -4.06 -15.61 -8.13
C ILE A 205 -5.55 -15.92 -8.10
N VAL A 206 -6.03 -16.53 -7.02
CA VAL A 206 -7.45 -16.86 -6.84
C VAL A 206 -7.90 -16.52 -5.43
N TRP A 207 -9.14 -16.06 -5.30
CA TRP A 207 -9.75 -15.80 -3.99
C TRP A 207 -11.24 -16.06 -3.98
N THR A 208 -11.76 -16.28 -2.78
CA THR A 208 -13.20 -16.38 -2.54
C THR A 208 -13.63 -15.49 -1.38
N THR A 209 -14.81 -14.91 -1.53
CA THR A 209 -15.45 -14.05 -0.54
C THR A 209 -16.66 -14.79 0.01
N ALA A 210 -16.88 -14.75 1.32
CA ALA A 210 -18.09 -15.31 1.94
C ALA A 210 -19.25 -14.31 1.83
N THR A 211 -18.95 -13.03 2.13
CA THR A 211 -19.86 -11.90 1.99
C THR A 211 -19.11 -10.68 1.45
N GLU A 212 -19.83 -9.79 0.77
CA GLU A 212 -19.37 -8.51 0.26
C GLU A 212 -20.42 -7.46 0.61
N LYS A 213 -19.99 -6.30 1.11
CA LYS A 213 -20.91 -5.22 1.46
C LYS A 213 -20.30 -3.91 1.02
N ASN A 214 -20.96 -3.23 0.09
CA ASN A 214 -20.48 -1.99 -0.51
C ASN A 214 -19.07 -2.11 -1.11
N SER A 215 -18.67 -3.29 -1.58
CA SER A 215 -17.35 -3.52 -2.15
C SER A 215 -17.29 -3.06 -3.59
N ASP A 216 -16.28 -2.27 -3.92
CA ASP A 216 -16.07 -1.71 -5.26
C ASP A 216 -15.15 -2.63 -6.09
N SER A 217 -13.96 -2.91 -5.58
CA SER A 217 -12.94 -3.63 -6.34
C SER A 217 -11.88 -4.31 -5.48
N PHE A 218 -11.20 -5.28 -6.07
CA PHE A 218 -10.03 -5.95 -5.53
C PHE A 218 -8.80 -5.54 -6.33
N LEU A 219 -7.91 -4.78 -5.73
CA LEU A 219 -6.61 -4.48 -6.31
C LEU A 219 -5.60 -5.55 -5.88
N VAL A 220 -5.12 -6.33 -6.85
CA VAL A 220 -4.04 -7.29 -6.65
C VAL A 220 -2.73 -6.51 -6.62
N GLU A 221 -2.00 -6.63 -5.52
CA GLU A 221 -0.69 -6.01 -5.34
C GLU A 221 0.39 -7.09 -5.19
N ARG A 222 1.59 -6.79 -5.68
CA ARG A 222 2.76 -7.66 -5.63
C ARG A 222 3.96 -6.93 -5.06
N ALA A 223 4.73 -7.59 -4.21
CA ALA A 223 6.06 -7.16 -3.78
C ALA A 223 7.12 -8.24 -4.05
N GLY A 224 8.36 -7.81 -4.24
CA GLY A 224 9.53 -8.68 -4.22
C GLY A 224 10.15 -8.77 -2.82
N GLU A 225 11.45 -9.03 -2.76
CA GLU A 225 12.21 -9.10 -1.50
C GLU A 225 12.19 -7.78 -0.70
N SER A 226 12.10 -6.63 -1.37
CA SER A 226 12.02 -5.31 -0.72
C SER A 226 10.71 -5.07 0.04
N LYS A 227 9.69 -5.93 -0.13
CA LYS A 227 8.35 -5.79 0.46
C LYS A 227 7.58 -4.51 0.08
N GLU A 228 8.05 -3.80 -0.93
CA GLU A 228 7.32 -2.69 -1.52
C GLU A 228 6.26 -3.23 -2.49
N PHE A 229 4.99 -3.03 -2.13
CA PHE A 229 3.85 -3.53 -2.90
C PHE A 229 3.50 -2.57 -4.04
N VAL A 230 3.44 -3.10 -5.25
CA VAL A 230 3.01 -2.38 -6.46
C VAL A 230 1.73 -3.00 -7.03
N PRO A 231 0.84 -2.20 -7.64
CA PRO A 231 -0.39 -2.70 -8.25
C PRO A 231 -0.07 -3.58 -9.48
N VAL A 232 -0.77 -4.71 -9.60
CA VAL A 232 -0.70 -5.63 -10.75
C VAL A 232 -1.94 -5.50 -11.62
N THR A 233 -3.13 -5.63 -11.02
CA THR A 233 -4.41 -5.52 -11.72
C THR A 233 -5.54 -5.26 -10.73
N SER A 234 -6.62 -4.64 -11.18
CA SER A 234 -7.87 -4.50 -10.43
C SER A 234 -8.94 -5.42 -10.99
N VAL A 235 -9.78 -5.98 -10.11
CA VAL A 235 -10.94 -6.82 -10.46
C VAL A 235 -12.16 -6.25 -9.75
N ALA A 236 -13.22 -5.94 -10.49
CA ALA A 236 -14.46 -5.42 -9.90
C ALA A 236 -15.08 -6.45 -8.94
N ALA A 237 -15.56 -5.98 -7.79
CA ALA A 237 -16.32 -6.78 -6.84
C ALA A 237 -17.80 -6.87 -7.26
N ALA A 238 -18.60 -7.68 -6.56
CA ALA A 238 -20.03 -7.82 -6.82
C ALA A 238 -20.88 -6.67 -6.24
N GLY A 239 -20.27 -5.67 -5.59
CA GLY A 239 -20.99 -4.59 -4.92
C GLY A 239 -21.47 -5.00 -3.53
N SER A 240 -22.55 -5.77 -3.48
CA SER A 240 -23.08 -6.31 -2.23
C SER A 240 -23.57 -7.73 -2.48
N SER A 241 -22.97 -8.71 -1.79
CA SER A 241 -23.26 -10.13 -1.94
C SER A 241 -23.31 -10.79 -0.57
N GLN A 242 -24.38 -11.55 -0.31
CA GLN A 242 -24.45 -12.44 0.86
C GLN A 242 -24.14 -13.89 0.50
N THR A 243 -23.77 -14.16 -0.76
CA THR A 243 -23.41 -15.48 -1.26
C THR A 243 -21.95 -15.50 -1.68
N LEU A 244 -21.37 -16.70 -1.64
CA LEU A 244 -19.97 -16.92 -1.96
C LEU A 244 -19.65 -16.50 -3.40
N ARG A 245 -18.62 -15.68 -3.57
CA ARG A 245 -18.08 -15.31 -4.89
C ARG A 245 -16.65 -15.80 -5.04
N SER A 246 -16.29 -16.12 -6.27
CA SER A 246 -14.96 -16.60 -6.65
C SER A 246 -14.39 -15.69 -7.73
N TYR A 247 -13.13 -15.33 -7.58
CA TYR A 247 -12.44 -14.41 -8.46
C TYR A 247 -11.05 -14.96 -8.80
N SER A 248 -10.48 -14.45 -9.90
CA SER A 248 -9.12 -14.80 -10.30
C SER A 248 -8.44 -13.67 -11.05
N ALA A 249 -7.11 -13.66 -10.95
CA ALA A 249 -6.23 -12.76 -11.69
C ALA A 249 -4.97 -13.52 -12.11
N ILE A 250 -4.25 -12.98 -13.10
CA ILE A 250 -2.99 -13.52 -13.58
C ILE A 250 -1.94 -12.41 -13.59
N ASP A 251 -0.86 -12.62 -12.85
CA ASP A 251 0.36 -11.86 -13.06
C ASP A 251 1.18 -12.51 -14.17
N ARG A 252 1.28 -11.80 -15.31
CA ARG A 252 2.02 -12.26 -16.50
C ARG A 252 3.51 -11.94 -16.46
N LYS A 253 3.95 -11.06 -15.56
CA LYS A 253 5.34 -10.61 -15.45
C LYS A 253 5.79 -10.64 -13.98
N PRO A 254 5.64 -11.77 -13.28
CA PRO A 254 6.09 -11.89 -11.89
C PRO A 254 7.58 -11.59 -11.80
N LEU A 255 8.02 -11.10 -10.64
CA LEU A 255 9.43 -10.97 -10.33
C LEU A 255 10.02 -12.37 -10.26
N ALA A 256 11.33 -12.50 -10.42
CA ALA A 256 11.98 -13.76 -10.14
C ALA A 256 12.35 -13.85 -8.64
N GLY A 257 12.54 -15.08 -8.15
CA GLY A 257 12.64 -15.33 -6.71
C GLY A 257 11.28 -15.20 -6.00
N ASN A 258 11.28 -14.67 -4.77
CA ASN A 258 10.07 -14.58 -3.98
C ASN A 258 9.15 -13.45 -4.47
N ASN A 259 7.90 -13.80 -4.72
CA ASN A 259 6.82 -12.87 -4.98
C ASN A 259 5.82 -12.94 -3.84
N TYR A 260 5.48 -11.79 -3.28
CA TYR A 260 4.49 -11.66 -2.22
C TYR A 260 3.26 -10.98 -2.79
N TYR A 261 2.09 -11.62 -2.69
CA TYR A 261 0.84 -11.08 -3.18
C TYR A 261 -0.10 -10.77 -2.03
N ARG A 262 -0.87 -9.70 -2.17
CA ARG A 262 -2.01 -9.38 -1.31
C ARG A 262 -3.13 -8.76 -2.15
N LEU A 263 -4.34 -8.78 -1.61
CA LEU A 263 -5.46 -8.00 -2.10
C LEU A 263 -5.56 -6.73 -1.27
N LYS A 264 -5.76 -5.61 -1.93
CA LYS A 264 -6.35 -4.41 -1.35
C LYS A 264 -7.83 -4.41 -1.75
N GLN A 265 -8.69 -4.67 -0.78
CA GLN A 265 -10.14 -4.78 -0.93
C GLN A 265 -10.71 -3.38 -0.74
N ILE A 266 -11.22 -2.76 -1.81
CA ILE A 266 -11.66 -1.37 -1.82
C ILE A 266 -13.19 -1.35 -1.81
N ASP A 267 -13.76 -0.59 -0.88
CA ASP A 267 -15.19 -0.34 -0.81
C ASP A 267 -15.59 0.90 -1.61
N LYS A 268 -16.88 1.04 -1.92
CA LYS A 268 -17.46 2.13 -2.71
C LYS A 268 -17.29 3.50 -2.07
N ASP A 269 -17.06 3.54 -0.76
CA ASP A 269 -16.73 4.77 -0.04
C ASP A 269 -15.22 5.09 -0.05
N GLY A 270 -14.40 4.25 -0.69
CA GLY A 270 -12.95 4.41 -0.80
C GLY A 270 -12.16 3.85 0.39
N THR A 271 -12.81 3.31 1.41
CA THR A 271 -12.13 2.56 2.47
C THR A 271 -11.55 1.26 1.92
N PHE A 272 -10.53 0.71 2.59
CA PHE A 272 -9.96 -0.55 2.15
C PHE A 272 -9.40 -1.40 3.28
N ALA A 273 -9.35 -2.70 3.05
CA ALA A 273 -8.69 -3.67 3.92
C ALA A 273 -7.75 -4.57 3.12
N TYR A 274 -6.62 -4.96 3.71
CA TYR A 274 -5.69 -5.90 3.08
C TYR A 274 -6.02 -7.34 3.43
N SER A 275 -5.80 -8.25 2.48
CA SER A 275 -5.75 -9.69 2.77
C SER A 275 -4.47 -10.06 3.52
N PRO A 276 -4.40 -11.29 4.07
CA PRO A 276 -3.11 -11.92 4.34
C PRO A 276 -2.22 -11.95 3.10
N VAL A 277 -0.92 -11.93 3.31
CA VAL A 277 0.08 -12.02 2.25
C VAL A 277 0.34 -13.48 1.92
N VAL A 278 0.31 -13.85 0.64
CA VAL A 278 0.73 -15.17 0.16
C VAL A 278 2.04 -15.06 -0.61
N ASN A 279 2.93 -16.04 -0.43
CA ASN A 279 4.19 -16.09 -1.15
C ASN A 279 4.13 -17.11 -2.28
N VAL A 280 4.73 -16.75 -3.42
CA VAL A 280 5.03 -17.66 -4.51
C VAL A 280 6.50 -17.53 -4.85
N LEU A 281 7.24 -18.62 -4.73
CA LEU A 281 8.62 -18.69 -5.18
C LEU A 281 8.65 -19.01 -6.68
N LEU A 282 9.17 -18.08 -7.48
CA LEU A 282 9.60 -18.33 -8.84
C LEU A 282 11.07 -18.77 -8.82
N ALA A 283 11.27 -20.04 -8.47
CA ALA A 283 12.58 -20.68 -8.52
C ALA A 283 13.03 -20.87 -9.97
N GLY A 284 14.26 -20.44 -10.29
CA GLY A 284 14.92 -20.76 -11.56
C GLY A 284 15.00 -19.64 -12.61
N ILE A 285 14.82 -18.36 -12.24
CA ILE A 285 14.90 -17.25 -13.22
C ILE A 285 15.92 -16.15 -12.83
N ASP A 286 16.34 -15.96 -11.57
CA ASP A 286 17.23 -14.82 -11.23
C ASP A 286 18.72 -15.12 -11.04
N LYS A 287 19.14 -16.39 -10.97
CA LYS A 287 20.57 -16.71 -10.97
C LYS A 287 20.96 -17.23 -12.33
N GLN A 288 21.68 -16.39 -13.09
CA GLN A 288 22.61 -16.90 -14.09
C GLN A 288 23.70 -17.66 -13.33
N ASP A 289 23.61 -18.99 -13.35
CA ASP A 289 24.58 -19.87 -12.74
C ASP A 289 25.02 -20.91 -13.76
N LEU A 290 26.30 -21.25 -13.71
CA LEU A 290 26.89 -22.27 -14.56
C LEU A 290 27.69 -23.15 -13.64
N ASN A 291 27.27 -24.39 -13.47
CA ASN A 291 28.03 -25.39 -12.75
C ASN A 291 28.58 -26.42 -13.74
N ALA A 292 29.80 -26.89 -13.47
CA ALA A 292 30.41 -27.95 -14.25
C ALA A 292 31.19 -28.86 -13.30
N TYR A 293 31.07 -30.17 -13.49
CA TYR A 293 31.77 -31.19 -12.71
C TYR A 293 31.97 -32.44 -13.56
N GLY A 294 33.03 -33.20 -13.33
CA GLY A 294 33.31 -34.36 -14.16
C GLY A 294 34.64 -35.02 -13.87
N THR A 295 35.04 -35.91 -14.79
CA THR A 295 36.30 -36.65 -14.79
C THR A 295 37.12 -36.27 -16.02
N SER A 296 38.34 -36.80 -16.13
CA SER A 296 39.23 -36.59 -17.29
C SER A 296 38.64 -37.03 -18.64
N SER A 297 37.54 -37.79 -18.67
CA SER A 297 36.87 -38.25 -19.89
C SER A 297 35.48 -37.63 -20.13
N ARG A 298 34.82 -37.07 -19.11
CA ARG A 298 33.45 -36.56 -19.21
C ARG A 298 33.23 -35.34 -18.34
N LEU A 299 32.51 -34.35 -18.87
CA LEU A 299 32.10 -33.16 -18.14
C LEU A 299 30.57 -33.02 -18.13
N ASN A 300 29.98 -32.94 -16.94
CA ASN A 300 28.58 -32.57 -16.76
C ASN A 300 28.49 -31.07 -16.58
N ILE A 301 27.69 -30.41 -17.42
CA ILE A 301 27.45 -28.97 -17.42
C ILE A 301 25.99 -28.74 -17.08
N GLN A 302 25.73 -27.89 -16.09
CA GLN A 302 24.41 -27.39 -15.76
C GLN A 302 24.43 -25.86 -15.86
N VAL A 303 23.60 -25.32 -16.74
CA VAL A 303 23.37 -23.87 -16.87
C VAL A 303 21.98 -23.58 -16.36
N ASN A 304 21.86 -22.61 -15.46
CA ASN A 304 20.59 -22.02 -15.06
C ASN A 304 20.60 -20.58 -15.53
N THR A 305 19.72 -20.20 -16.47
CA THR A 305 19.70 -18.83 -16.98
C THR A 305 18.29 -18.40 -17.43
N PRO A 306 17.85 -17.18 -17.09
CA PRO A 306 16.64 -16.60 -17.67
C PRO A 306 16.84 -16.14 -19.12
N ALA A 307 18.08 -15.90 -19.53
CA ALA A 307 18.42 -15.46 -20.87
C ALA A 307 18.33 -16.63 -21.85
N VAL A 308 18.03 -16.34 -23.12
CA VAL A 308 18.00 -17.36 -24.17
C VAL A 308 19.43 -17.86 -24.39
N CYS A 309 19.71 -19.10 -23.98
CA CYS A 309 20.98 -19.77 -24.22
C CYS A 309 21.07 -20.15 -25.69
N GLN A 310 22.06 -19.62 -26.39
CA GLN A 310 22.27 -19.80 -27.83
C GLN A 310 23.34 -20.85 -28.11
N MET A 311 24.38 -20.94 -27.27
CA MET A 311 25.51 -21.82 -27.49
C MET A 311 26.20 -22.21 -26.17
N LEU A 312 26.62 -23.46 -26.07
CA LEU A 312 27.56 -23.94 -25.05
C LEU A 312 28.93 -24.17 -25.70
N ARG A 313 29.99 -23.73 -25.03
CA ARG A 313 31.37 -24.03 -25.45
C ARG A 313 32.27 -24.36 -24.28
N VAL A 314 33.22 -25.27 -24.49
CA VAL A 314 34.27 -25.63 -23.53
C VAL A 314 35.61 -25.35 -24.17
N MET A 315 36.50 -24.69 -23.43
CA MET A 315 37.85 -24.35 -23.85
C MET A 315 38.88 -24.91 -22.88
N ASP A 316 40.07 -25.23 -23.38
CA ASP A 316 41.22 -25.55 -22.55
C ASP A 316 41.92 -24.29 -22.00
N SER A 317 43.00 -24.47 -21.23
CA SER A 317 43.78 -23.38 -20.64
C SER A 317 44.49 -22.48 -21.65
N MET A 318 44.67 -22.93 -22.90
CA MET A 318 45.23 -22.16 -24.01
C MET A 318 44.14 -21.45 -24.83
N GLY A 319 42.87 -21.58 -24.44
CA GLY A 319 41.72 -21.00 -25.14
C GLY A 319 41.30 -21.79 -26.39
N ARG A 320 41.83 -22.99 -26.62
CA ARG A 320 41.40 -23.85 -27.73
C ARG A 320 40.02 -24.42 -27.39
N VAL A 321 39.07 -24.30 -28.32
CA VAL A 321 37.72 -24.85 -28.16
C VAL A 321 37.79 -26.37 -28.30
N VAL A 322 37.46 -27.09 -27.22
CA VAL A 322 37.42 -28.57 -27.18
C VAL A 322 36.02 -29.13 -27.36
N TYR A 323 34.99 -28.29 -27.18
CA TYR A 323 33.60 -28.64 -27.43
C TYR A 323 32.76 -27.40 -27.76
N THR A 324 31.79 -27.55 -28.66
CA THR A 324 30.79 -26.51 -28.95
C THR A 324 29.45 -27.15 -29.36
N GLU A 325 28.35 -26.59 -28.88
CA GLU A 325 26.98 -27.00 -29.21
C GLU A 325 26.09 -25.77 -29.37
N ASN A 326 25.39 -25.65 -30.50
CA ASN A 326 24.33 -24.66 -30.67
C ASN A 326 23.05 -25.17 -30.01
N MET A 327 22.43 -24.33 -29.18
CA MET A 327 21.20 -24.68 -28.48
C MET A 327 19.98 -24.47 -29.38
N PRO A 328 18.91 -25.28 -29.21
CA PRO A 328 17.63 -25.02 -29.87
C PRO A 328 17.12 -23.60 -29.61
N THR A 329 16.46 -23.00 -30.60
CA THR A 329 15.91 -21.65 -30.51
C THR A 329 14.98 -21.50 -29.31
N GLY A 330 15.21 -20.47 -28.48
CA GLY A 330 14.36 -20.17 -27.32
C GLY A 330 14.69 -20.98 -26.06
N THR A 331 15.84 -21.66 -25.98
CA THR A 331 16.23 -22.41 -24.78
C THR A 331 16.46 -21.48 -23.58
N THR A 332 15.69 -21.65 -22.51
CA THR A 332 15.78 -20.88 -21.24
C THR A 332 15.62 -21.81 -20.04
N GLY A 333 15.99 -21.35 -18.83
CA GLY A 333 15.86 -22.10 -17.58
C GLY A 333 17.07 -23.01 -17.32
N VAL A 334 16.82 -24.22 -16.83
CA VAL A 334 17.87 -25.21 -16.51
C VAL A 334 18.19 -26.06 -17.73
N VAL A 335 19.45 -26.00 -18.18
CA VAL A 335 20.02 -26.80 -19.27
C VAL A 335 21.08 -27.72 -18.70
N SER A 336 20.95 -29.03 -18.92
CA SER A 336 21.98 -30.01 -18.57
C SER A 336 22.57 -30.67 -19.82
N ARG A 337 23.90 -30.80 -19.87
CA ARG A 337 24.64 -31.48 -20.94
C ARG A 337 25.77 -32.32 -20.40
N GLU A 338 25.95 -33.50 -20.96
CA GLU A 338 27.14 -34.32 -20.76
C GLU A 338 28.03 -34.19 -21.99
N VAL A 339 29.28 -33.77 -21.77
CA VAL A 339 30.26 -33.50 -22.82
C VAL A 339 31.38 -34.52 -22.75
N PRO A 340 31.64 -35.30 -23.82
CA PRO A 340 32.81 -36.16 -23.88
C PRO A 340 34.07 -35.30 -24.09
N LEU A 341 35.07 -35.49 -23.22
CA LEU A 341 36.39 -34.88 -23.38
C LEU A 341 37.28 -35.86 -24.16
N SER A 342 37.73 -35.44 -25.35
CA SER A 342 38.55 -36.28 -26.22
C SER A 342 40.02 -36.16 -25.85
N SER A 343 40.52 -37.08 -25.02
CA SER A 343 41.96 -37.32 -24.73
C SER A 343 42.82 -36.14 -24.22
N THR A 344 42.25 -34.96 -24.00
CA THR A 344 42.92 -33.84 -23.36
C THR A 344 42.96 -34.12 -21.86
N GLY A 345 44.16 -34.37 -21.34
CA GLY A 345 44.40 -34.76 -19.95
C GLY A 345 43.90 -33.76 -18.91
N SER A 346 44.08 -34.16 -17.66
CA SER A 346 43.82 -33.34 -16.48
C SER A 346 44.38 -31.93 -16.64
N GLY A 347 43.58 -30.94 -16.26
CA GLY A 347 43.89 -29.55 -16.56
C GLY A 347 42.75 -28.59 -16.28
N VAL A 348 43.01 -27.32 -16.58
CA VAL A 348 42.03 -26.23 -16.43
C VAL A 348 41.19 -26.14 -17.69
N TYR A 349 39.87 -26.11 -17.51
CA TYR A 349 38.89 -25.88 -18.55
C TYR A 349 38.05 -24.65 -18.22
N ILE A 350 37.57 -23.97 -19.25
CA ILE A 350 36.64 -22.85 -19.15
C ILE A 350 35.37 -23.24 -19.89
N VAL A 351 34.27 -23.32 -19.18
CA VAL A 351 32.93 -23.59 -19.73
C VAL A 351 32.20 -22.27 -19.88
N GLN A 352 31.57 -22.06 -21.03
CA GLN A 352 30.81 -20.86 -21.32
C GLN A 352 29.43 -21.17 -21.89
N ALA A 353 28.44 -20.43 -21.42
CA ALA A 353 27.11 -20.35 -22.01
C ALA A 353 26.94 -18.96 -22.62
N VAL A 354 26.79 -18.91 -23.95
CA VAL A 354 26.51 -17.69 -24.68
C VAL A 354 24.99 -17.51 -24.71
N THR A 355 24.53 -16.40 -24.16
CA THR A 355 23.12 -16.05 -24.10
C THR A 355 22.85 -14.76 -24.86
N ASN A 356 21.59 -14.47 -25.15
CA ASN A 356 21.18 -13.19 -25.74
C ASN A 356 21.41 -11.97 -24.81
N GLN A 357 21.78 -12.18 -23.55
CA GLN A 357 22.09 -11.11 -22.59
C GLN A 357 23.59 -11.03 -22.22
N GLY A 358 24.43 -11.91 -22.78
CA GLY A 358 25.86 -11.96 -22.47
C GLY A 358 26.38 -13.39 -22.31
N THR A 359 27.65 -13.52 -21.94
CA THR A 359 28.31 -14.83 -21.76
C THR A 359 28.52 -15.14 -20.28
N ILE A 360 27.98 -16.26 -19.82
CA ILE A 360 28.26 -16.81 -18.48
C ILE A 360 29.48 -17.72 -18.62
N SER A 361 30.47 -17.58 -17.73
CA SER A 361 31.72 -18.35 -17.79
C SER A 361 32.07 -18.95 -16.45
N ARG A 362 32.58 -20.18 -16.43
CA ARG A 362 33.19 -20.76 -15.23
C ARG A 362 34.44 -21.54 -15.56
N LYS A 363 35.47 -21.31 -14.75
CA LYS A 363 36.71 -22.07 -14.76
C LYS A 363 36.54 -23.30 -13.87
N PHE A 364 36.97 -24.44 -14.37
CA PHE A 364 36.97 -25.71 -13.66
C PHE A 364 38.33 -26.39 -13.81
N MET A 365 38.72 -27.18 -12.81
CA MET A 365 39.98 -27.95 -12.82
C MET A 365 39.64 -29.43 -12.72
N LEU A 366 40.06 -30.20 -13.73
CA LEU A 366 40.02 -31.65 -13.68
C LEU A 366 41.37 -32.14 -13.17
N ALA A 367 41.35 -32.81 -12.01
CA ALA A 367 42.49 -33.57 -11.51
C ALA A 367 42.43 -35.01 -12.04
N GLU A 368 43.58 -35.70 -12.09
CA GLU A 368 43.64 -37.13 -12.42
C GLU A 368 42.86 -38.00 -11.41
#